data_AF-A0A098ED43-F1
#
_entry.id   AF-A0A098ED43-F1
#
_cell.length_a   1.000
_cell.length_b   1.000
_cell.length_c   1.000
_cell.angle_alpha   90.00
_cell.angle_beta   90.00
_cell.angle_gamma   90.00
#
_symmetry.space_group_name_H-M   'P 1'
#
loop_
_entity.id
_entity.type
_entity.pdbx_description
1 polymer ?
#
loop_
_entity_poly.entity_id
_entity_poly.type
_entity_poly.pdbx_seq_one_letter_code
_entity_poly.pdbx_strand_id
1 'polypeptide(L)'
;MDTKISEIISILPEDLQPLLLQHKEFGVLLGQVIANYEKVIVNLQERNAFLESEIKRLKDQLQLDSHNSSKPPSTDLGRKKKIPSLRKVSGLSPGGQKGHNGTTLKQVSNPDHKNEIKVDVCEHCGKELSFVPPKTIEKRQVFDIPDIKIEITEHQAEIKECLFCGHKNKGKFPEGVDQPVQYGENIRRLAVYFNRHVAN
;
A
#
# COMPACT_ATOMS: atom_id res chain seq x y z
N MET A 1 63.86 -13.39 -25.57
CA MET A 1 63.38 -14.75 -25.26
C MET A 1 62.23 -14.56 -24.30
N ASP A 2 61.02 -14.79 -24.81
CA ASP A 2 59.75 -14.48 -24.16
C ASP A 2 59.62 -15.16 -22.80
N THR A 3 59.23 -14.39 -21.79
CA THR A 3 59.06 -14.80 -20.40
C THR A 3 58.15 -16.03 -20.24
N LYS A 4 57.21 -16.24 -21.18
CA LYS A 4 56.33 -17.42 -21.22
C LYS A 4 57.04 -18.73 -21.64
N ILE A 5 58.09 -18.66 -22.46
CA ILE A 5 58.80 -19.88 -22.92
C ILE A 5 59.68 -20.45 -21.80
N SER A 6 60.34 -19.59 -21.02
CA SER A 6 61.14 -19.99 -19.86
C SER A 6 60.30 -20.64 -18.74
N GLU A 7 59.07 -20.18 -18.53
CA GLU A 7 58.13 -20.78 -17.55
C GLU A 7 57.56 -22.11 -18.03
N ILE A 8 57.37 -22.31 -19.33
CA ILE A 8 56.93 -23.61 -19.89
C ILE A 8 58.05 -24.65 -19.79
N ILE A 9 59.30 -24.24 -20.03
CA ILE A 9 60.47 -25.15 -19.97
C ILE A 9 60.69 -25.68 -18.53
N SER A 10 60.42 -24.87 -17.50
CA SER A 10 60.63 -25.28 -16.09
C SER A 10 59.60 -26.27 -15.55
N ILE A 11 58.46 -26.43 -16.22
CA ILE A 11 57.38 -27.36 -15.84
C ILE A 11 57.55 -28.73 -16.55
N LEU A 12 58.40 -28.79 -17.58
CA LEU A 12 58.62 -29.99 -18.35
C LEU A 12 59.72 -30.87 -17.73
N PRO A 13 59.56 -32.22 -17.80
CA PRO A 13 60.60 -33.18 -17.45
C PRO A 13 61.97 -32.82 -18.07
N GLU A 14 63.06 -32.94 -17.30
CA GLU A 14 64.41 -32.49 -17.68
C GLU A 14 64.89 -33.10 -19.01
N ASP A 15 64.44 -34.29 -19.34
CA ASP A 15 64.73 -35.04 -20.57
C ASP A 15 64.07 -34.44 -21.83
N LEU A 16 63.03 -33.61 -21.67
CA LEU A 16 62.31 -32.96 -22.78
C LEU A 16 62.75 -31.51 -23.04
N GLN A 17 63.48 -30.90 -22.10
CA GLN A 17 63.97 -29.52 -22.22
C GLN A 17 64.94 -29.31 -23.40
N PRO A 18 65.88 -30.23 -23.72
CA PRO A 18 66.78 -30.07 -24.87
C PRO A 18 66.04 -30.12 -26.21
N LEU A 19 64.96 -30.89 -26.29
CA LEU A 19 64.17 -31.09 -27.52
C LEU A 19 63.41 -29.81 -27.91
N LEU A 20 63.01 -29.01 -26.92
CA LEU A 20 62.36 -27.70 -27.11
C LEU A 20 63.33 -26.61 -27.55
N LEU A 21 64.59 -26.68 -27.13
CA LEU A 21 65.66 -25.79 -27.61
C LEU A 21 65.97 -26.05 -29.10
N GLN A 22 65.80 -27.29 -29.56
CA GLN A 22 66.05 -27.72 -30.93
C GLN A 22 64.90 -27.36 -31.89
N HIS A 23 63.66 -27.28 -31.40
CA HIS A 23 62.46 -26.94 -32.18
C HIS A 23 61.73 -25.71 -31.63
N LYS A 24 62.38 -24.53 -31.68
CA LYS A 24 61.85 -23.26 -31.17
C LYS A 24 60.48 -22.87 -31.76
N GLU A 25 60.21 -23.25 -33.01
CA GLU A 25 58.91 -22.99 -33.67
C GLU A 25 57.74 -23.70 -32.97
N PHE A 26 57.98 -24.88 -32.39
CA PHE A 26 56.97 -25.64 -31.66
C PHE A 26 56.59 -24.94 -30.35
N GLY A 27 57.56 -24.34 -29.65
CA GLY A 27 57.31 -23.53 -28.46
C GLY A 27 56.45 -22.29 -28.75
N VAL A 28 56.66 -21.65 -29.90
CA VAL A 28 55.84 -20.51 -30.35
C VAL A 28 54.41 -20.94 -30.64
N LEU A 29 54.22 -22.05 -31.36
CA LEU A 29 52.89 -22.62 -31.64
C LEU A 29 52.15 -23.01 -30.36
N LEU A 30 52.83 -23.67 -29.41
CA LEU A 30 52.26 -24.00 -28.10
C LEU A 30 51.84 -22.73 -27.35
N GLY A 31 52.67 -21.69 -27.33
CA GLY A 31 52.34 -20.40 -26.71
C GLY A 31 51.10 -19.75 -27.33
N GLN A 32 50.95 -19.81 -28.66
CA GLN A 32 49.75 -19.29 -29.36
C GLN A 32 48.49 -20.09 -29.01
N VAL A 33 48.60 -21.42 -28.95
CA VAL A 33 47.50 -22.31 -28.57
C VAL A 33 47.07 -22.06 -27.12
N ILE A 34 48.02 -21.96 -26.19
CA ILE A 34 47.75 -21.64 -24.78
C ILE A 34 47.06 -20.27 -24.66
N ALA A 35 47.57 -19.25 -25.35
CA ALA A 35 46.97 -17.91 -25.33
C ALA A 35 45.53 -17.89 -25.88
N ASN A 36 45.23 -18.73 -26.87
CA ASN A 36 43.87 -18.88 -27.38
C ASN A 36 42.96 -19.57 -26.36
N TYR A 37 43.43 -20.62 -25.69
CA TYR A 37 42.68 -21.28 -24.63
C TYR A 37 42.44 -20.36 -23.43
N GLU A 38 43.43 -19.57 -23.01
CA GLU A 38 43.28 -18.55 -21.97
C GLU A 38 42.14 -17.57 -22.31
N LYS A 39 42.08 -17.08 -23.55
CA LYS A 39 41.01 -16.19 -24.01
C LYS A 39 39.62 -16.85 -23.96
N VAL A 40 39.53 -18.10 -24.40
CA VAL A 40 38.26 -18.86 -24.38
C VAL A 40 37.80 -19.10 -22.94
N ILE A 41 38.72 -19.45 -22.04
CA ILE A 41 38.42 -19.68 -20.62
C ILE A 41 37.87 -18.41 -19.97
N VAL A 42 38.52 -17.26 -20.19
CA VAL A 42 38.05 -15.97 -19.66
C VAL A 42 36.65 -15.63 -20.19
N ASN A 43 36.42 -15.79 -21.49
CA ASN A 43 35.11 -15.51 -22.08
C ASN A 43 34.00 -16.42 -21.51
N LEU A 44 34.29 -17.71 -21.32
CA LEU A 44 33.33 -18.65 -20.72
C LEU A 44 33.05 -18.32 -19.25
N GLN A 45 34.07 -17.91 -18.49
CA GLN A 45 33.91 -17.48 -17.09
C GLN A 45 33.03 -16.24 -16.98
N GLU A 46 33.24 -15.23 -17.84
CA GLU A 46 32.39 -14.04 -17.91
C GLU A 46 30.94 -14.39 -18.27
N ARG A 47 30.75 -15.29 -19.24
CA ARG A 47 29.43 -15.74 -19.67
C ARG A 47 28.69 -16.48 -18.55
N ASN A 48 29.40 -17.34 -17.82
CA ASN A 48 28.84 -18.07 -16.69
C ASN A 48 28.46 -17.14 -15.54
N ALA A 49 29.34 -16.19 -15.17
CA ALA A 49 29.03 -15.21 -14.13
C ALA A 49 27.79 -14.37 -14.50
N PHE A 50 27.68 -13.94 -15.76
CA PHE A 50 26.50 -13.25 -16.26
C PHE A 50 25.23 -14.12 -16.16
N LEU A 51 25.28 -15.37 -16.65
CA LEU A 51 24.12 -16.27 -16.61
C LEU A 51 23.70 -16.61 -15.18
N GLU A 52 24.65 -16.82 -14.26
CA GLU A 52 24.36 -17.06 -12.85
C GLU A 52 23.65 -15.86 -12.21
N SER A 53 24.14 -14.64 -12.50
CA SER A 53 23.50 -13.40 -12.04
C SER A 53 22.06 -13.26 -12.56
N GLU A 54 21.83 -13.61 -13.83
CA GLU A 54 20.52 -13.48 -14.45
C GLU A 54 19.55 -14.55 -13.95
N ILE A 55 20.03 -15.78 -13.77
CA ILE A 55 19.26 -16.85 -13.12
C ILE A 55 18.86 -16.44 -11.72
N LYS A 56 19.77 -15.85 -10.94
CA LYS A 56 19.47 -15.36 -9.59
C LYS A 56 18.40 -14.26 -9.64
N ARG A 57 18.56 -13.26 -10.50
CA ARG A 57 17.60 -12.16 -10.68
C ARG A 57 16.20 -12.69 -11.04
N LEU A 58 16.12 -13.63 -11.97
CA LEU A 58 14.85 -14.24 -12.40
C LEU A 58 14.21 -15.08 -11.29
N LYS A 59 15.00 -15.85 -10.53
CA LYS A 59 14.51 -16.59 -9.37
C LYS A 59 13.98 -15.65 -8.27
N ASP A 60 14.72 -14.60 -7.97
CA ASP A 60 14.32 -13.58 -6.99
C ASP A 60 12.99 -12.93 -7.43
N GLN A 61 12.82 -12.64 -8.73
CA GLN A 61 11.55 -12.12 -9.27
C GLN A 61 10.37 -13.09 -9.16
N LEU A 62 10.62 -14.41 -9.32
CA LEU A 62 9.58 -15.43 -9.19
C LEU A 62 9.16 -15.68 -7.73
N GLN A 63 10.02 -15.37 -6.76
CA GLN A 63 9.71 -15.47 -5.32
C GLN A 63 8.98 -14.25 -4.76
N LEU A 64 8.78 -13.20 -5.56
CA LEU A 64 8.01 -12.04 -5.15
C LEU A 64 6.51 -12.38 -5.13
N ASP A 65 5.89 -12.16 -3.98
CA ASP A 65 4.45 -12.27 -3.76
C ASP A 65 3.92 -10.96 -3.16
N SER A 66 2.61 -10.86 -2.98
CA SER A 66 1.98 -9.67 -2.40
C SER A 66 2.37 -9.37 -0.96
N HIS A 67 2.95 -10.32 -0.22
CA HIS A 67 3.44 -10.08 1.15
C HIS A 67 4.77 -9.34 1.17
N ASN A 68 5.60 -9.52 0.13
CA ASN A 68 6.96 -8.99 0.11
C ASN A 68 7.24 -7.96 -1.02
N SER A 69 6.31 -7.70 -1.94
CA SER A 69 6.62 -6.93 -3.17
C SER A 69 5.83 -5.64 -3.40
N SER A 70 5.02 -5.18 -2.44
CA SER A 70 4.06 -4.05 -2.62
C SER A 70 3.10 -4.20 -3.82
N LYS A 71 3.10 -5.36 -4.50
CA LYS A 71 2.17 -5.69 -5.56
C LYS A 71 0.85 -6.15 -4.94
N PRO A 72 -0.29 -5.82 -5.56
CA PRO A 72 -1.56 -6.28 -5.05
C PRO A 72 -1.67 -7.81 -5.16
N PRO A 73 -2.32 -8.49 -4.19
CA PRO A 73 -2.53 -9.95 -4.19
C PRO A 73 -3.23 -10.51 -5.43
N SER A 74 -3.80 -9.66 -6.29
CA SER A 74 -4.34 -10.06 -7.61
C SER A 74 -3.27 -10.49 -8.61
N THR A 75 -2.00 -10.15 -8.35
CA THR A 75 -0.86 -10.36 -9.27
C THR A 75 -0.05 -11.60 -8.93
N ASP A 76 -0.38 -12.29 -7.82
CA ASP A 76 0.34 -13.48 -7.37
C ASP A 76 0.14 -14.65 -8.36
N LEU A 77 1.25 -15.14 -8.91
CA LEU A 77 1.27 -16.30 -9.79
C LEU A 77 0.82 -17.55 -9.00
N GLY A 78 -0.23 -18.23 -9.46
CA GLY A 78 -0.78 -19.42 -8.79
C GLY A 78 -1.90 -19.15 -7.78
N ARG A 79 -2.42 -17.92 -7.68
CA ARG A 79 -3.60 -17.63 -6.87
C ARG A 79 -4.76 -18.53 -7.27
N LYS A 80 -5.19 -19.40 -6.33
CA LYS A 80 -6.45 -20.14 -6.47
C LYS A 80 -7.57 -19.11 -6.65
N LYS A 81 -8.28 -19.17 -7.79
CA LYS A 81 -9.44 -18.30 -8.09
C LYS A 81 -10.38 -18.32 -6.88
N LYS A 82 -10.88 -17.14 -6.50
CA LYS A 82 -11.85 -16.97 -5.40
C LYS A 82 -12.94 -18.04 -5.53
N ILE A 83 -13.24 -18.71 -4.41
CA ILE A 83 -14.33 -19.68 -4.28
C ILE A 83 -15.59 -19.06 -4.90
N PRO A 84 -16.26 -19.74 -5.84
CA PRO A 84 -17.46 -19.20 -6.46
C PRO A 84 -18.50 -18.92 -5.37
N SER A 85 -19.20 -17.80 -5.51
CA SER A 85 -20.26 -17.41 -4.59
C SER A 85 -21.27 -18.54 -4.46
N LEU A 86 -21.43 -19.08 -3.25
CA LEU A 86 -22.50 -20.03 -2.91
C LEU A 86 -23.90 -19.38 -2.94
N ARG A 87 -23.97 -18.05 -3.07
CA ARG A 87 -25.23 -17.31 -3.14
C ARG A 87 -25.95 -17.66 -4.46
N LYS A 88 -27.19 -18.12 -4.34
CA LYS A 88 -28.10 -18.26 -5.48
C LYS A 88 -28.41 -16.89 -6.08
N VAL A 89 -28.48 -16.81 -7.41
CA VAL A 89 -28.88 -15.58 -8.12
C VAL A 89 -30.30 -15.23 -7.68
N SER A 90 -30.48 -14.07 -7.05
CA SER A 90 -31.77 -13.68 -6.47
C SER A 90 -32.80 -13.25 -7.51
N GLY A 91 -32.40 -13.06 -8.78
CA GLY A 91 -33.26 -12.55 -9.86
C GLY A 91 -33.72 -11.10 -9.65
N LEU A 92 -33.32 -10.46 -8.55
CA LEU A 92 -33.69 -9.10 -8.22
C LEU A 92 -32.73 -8.12 -8.91
N SER A 93 -33.30 -7.04 -9.44
CA SER A 93 -32.52 -5.93 -9.97
C SER A 93 -31.64 -5.32 -8.87
N PRO A 94 -30.38 -4.95 -9.18
CA PRO A 94 -29.55 -4.16 -8.27
C PRO A 94 -30.27 -2.87 -7.86
N GLY A 95 -30.35 -2.58 -6.56
CA GLY A 95 -31.01 -1.38 -6.01
C GLY A 95 -32.19 -1.69 -5.08
N GLY A 96 -32.91 -0.64 -4.67
CA GLY A 96 -34.10 -0.75 -3.83
C GLY A 96 -35.18 -1.60 -4.52
N GLN A 97 -35.75 -2.57 -3.81
CA GLN A 97 -36.76 -3.44 -4.42
C GLN A 97 -38.05 -2.65 -4.68
N LYS A 98 -38.75 -3.02 -5.75
CA LYS A 98 -40.03 -2.40 -6.13
C LYS A 98 -41.04 -2.55 -4.98
N GLY A 99 -41.51 -1.44 -4.43
CA GLY A 99 -42.44 -1.41 -3.29
C GLY A 99 -41.83 -0.98 -1.94
N HIS A 100 -40.51 -0.76 -1.85
CA HIS A 100 -39.94 -0.08 -0.69
C HIS A 100 -40.33 1.40 -0.71
N ASN A 101 -40.98 1.86 0.37
CA ASN A 101 -41.23 3.28 0.57
C ASN A 101 -39.89 3.99 0.77
N GLY A 102 -39.52 4.86 -0.18
CA GLY A 102 -38.37 5.73 -0.01
C GLY A 102 -38.62 6.71 1.13
N THR A 103 -37.69 6.77 2.08
CA THR A 103 -37.67 7.78 3.15
C THR A 103 -36.77 8.94 2.71
N THR A 104 -37.30 9.81 1.84
CA THR A 104 -36.59 11.05 1.49
C THR A 104 -36.66 12.02 2.67
N LEU A 105 -35.56 12.74 2.93
CA LEU A 105 -35.50 13.79 3.94
C LEU A 105 -36.55 14.87 3.63
N LYS A 106 -37.37 15.23 4.61
CA LYS A 106 -38.44 16.22 4.45
C LYS A 106 -38.00 17.59 4.96
N GLN A 107 -38.36 18.64 4.24
CA GLN A 107 -38.17 20.01 4.74
C GLN A 107 -38.96 20.24 6.02
N VAL A 108 -38.35 20.94 6.98
CA VAL A 108 -38.97 21.36 8.24
C VAL A 108 -39.64 22.73 8.08
N SER A 109 -40.75 22.97 8.78
CA SER A 109 -41.44 24.27 8.75
C SER A 109 -40.67 25.38 9.47
N ASN A 110 -39.90 25.01 10.51
CA ASN A 110 -39.16 25.95 11.36
C ASN A 110 -37.67 25.55 11.43
N PRO A 111 -36.79 26.08 10.55
CA PRO A 111 -35.35 25.82 10.62
C PRO A 111 -34.69 26.64 11.74
N ASP A 112 -33.57 26.15 12.28
CA ASP A 112 -32.81 26.85 13.33
C ASP A 112 -32.27 28.22 12.88
N HIS A 113 -31.91 28.31 11.59
CA HIS A 113 -31.45 29.55 10.97
C HIS A 113 -32.19 29.80 9.65
N LYS A 114 -32.58 31.05 9.42
CA LYS A 114 -33.23 31.50 8.19
C LYS A 114 -32.42 32.63 7.55
N ASN A 115 -31.75 32.32 6.45
CA ASN A 115 -31.00 33.30 5.67
C ASN A 115 -31.86 33.75 4.49
N GLU A 116 -32.31 35.00 4.53
CA GLU A 116 -33.11 35.59 3.45
C GLU A 116 -32.19 36.18 2.38
N ILE A 117 -32.24 35.61 1.18
CA ILE A 117 -31.48 36.09 0.02
C ILE A 117 -32.39 37.06 -0.74
N LYS A 118 -32.05 38.35 -0.73
CA LYS A 118 -32.81 39.40 -1.41
C LYS A 118 -32.32 39.61 -2.84
N VAL A 119 -33.23 40.07 -3.68
CA VAL A 119 -32.92 40.51 -5.05
C VAL A 119 -33.18 42.00 -5.09
N ASP A 120 -32.11 42.79 -4.96
CA ASP A 120 -32.22 44.24 -4.91
C ASP A 120 -32.11 44.90 -6.30
N VAL A 121 -31.68 44.15 -7.32
CA VAL A 121 -31.47 44.65 -8.68
C VAL A 121 -31.97 43.65 -9.70
N CYS A 122 -32.63 44.14 -10.74
CA CYS A 122 -33.04 43.33 -11.88
C CYS A 122 -31.82 42.92 -12.71
N GLU A 123 -31.59 41.61 -12.85
CA GLU A 123 -30.46 41.07 -13.64
C GLU A 123 -30.50 41.49 -15.13
N HIS A 124 -31.69 41.72 -15.70
CA HIS A 124 -31.83 42.07 -17.11
C HIS A 124 -31.62 43.57 -17.41
N CYS A 125 -32.13 44.47 -16.56
CA CYS A 125 -32.13 45.91 -16.84
C CYS A 125 -31.41 46.78 -15.80
N GLY A 126 -30.90 46.19 -14.73
CA GLY A 126 -30.16 46.90 -13.68
C GLY A 126 -30.99 47.84 -12.80
N LYS A 127 -32.32 47.88 -12.96
CA LYS A 127 -33.19 48.71 -12.12
C LYS A 127 -33.28 48.16 -10.70
N GLU A 128 -33.43 49.06 -9.74
CA GLU A 128 -33.61 48.74 -8.33
C GLU A 128 -34.95 48.04 -8.07
N LEU A 129 -34.89 46.97 -7.27
CA LEU A 129 -35.99 46.11 -6.84
C LEU A 129 -36.10 46.02 -5.31
N SER A 130 -35.23 46.70 -4.56
CA SER A 130 -35.19 46.68 -3.08
C SER A 130 -36.54 46.98 -2.41
N PHE A 131 -37.37 47.79 -3.07
CA PHE A 131 -38.71 48.19 -2.62
C PHE A 131 -39.85 47.31 -3.17
N VAL A 132 -39.57 46.39 -4.09
CA VAL A 132 -40.57 45.53 -4.71
C VAL A 132 -40.78 44.28 -3.86
N PRO A 133 -42.00 44.00 -3.38
CA PRO A 133 -42.25 42.80 -2.59
C PRO A 133 -42.13 41.53 -3.45
N PRO A 134 -41.58 40.43 -2.90
CA PRO A 134 -41.43 39.17 -3.64
C PRO A 134 -42.79 38.56 -3.96
N LYS A 135 -42.96 38.07 -5.19
CA LYS A 135 -44.18 37.36 -5.61
C LYS A 135 -44.26 35.94 -5.06
N THR A 136 -43.11 35.26 -4.96
CA THR A 136 -42.96 33.88 -4.47
C THR A 136 -41.61 33.73 -3.79
N ILE A 137 -41.51 32.81 -2.83
CA ILE A 137 -40.25 32.47 -2.15
C ILE A 137 -39.95 31.00 -2.42
N GLU A 138 -38.82 30.73 -3.07
CA GLU A 138 -38.27 29.38 -3.17
C GLU A 138 -37.48 29.04 -1.91
N LYS A 139 -37.63 27.82 -1.39
CA LYS A 139 -36.98 27.38 -0.15
C LYS A 139 -36.07 26.18 -0.41
N ARG A 140 -34.82 26.27 0.04
CA ARG A 140 -33.86 25.16 0.14
C ARG A 140 -33.39 25.04 1.58
N GLN A 141 -33.24 23.82 2.09
CA GLN A 141 -32.76 23.55 3.45
C GLN A 141 -31.55 22.64 3.37
N VAL A 142 -30.54 23.00 4.15
CA VAL A 142 -29.34 22.20 4.36
C VAL A 142 -29.42 21.69 5.79
N PHE A 143 -29.41 20.38 5.94
CA PHE A 143 -29.31 19.72 7.25
C PHE A 143 -27.84 19.46 7.49
N ASP A 144 -27.26 20.23 8.39
CA ASP A 144 -25.84 20.13 8.70
C ASP A 144 -25.64 19.91 10.20
N ILE A 145 -24.47 19.41 10.56
CA ILE A 145 -24.06 19.25 11.95
C ILE A 145 -23.09 20.39 12.24
N PRO A 146 -23.42 21.30 13.19
CA PRO A 146 -22.52 22.38 13.55
C PRO A 146 -21.22 21.84 14.16
N ASP A 147 -20.26 22.73 14.42
CA ASP A 147 -18.93 22.37 14.92
C ASP A 147 -18.97 21.33 16.05
N ILE A 148 -18.48 20.12 15.74
CA ILE A 148 -18.37 19.03 16.70
C ILE A 148 -17.12 19.24 17.53
N LYS A 149 -17.28 19.49 18.82
CA LYS A 149 -16.18 19.51 19.79
C LYS A 149 -16.06 18.15 20.47
N ILE A 150 -14.86 17.59 20.49
CA ILE A 150 -14.58 16.35 21.23
C ILE A 150 -14.32 16.72 22.68
N GLU A 151 -15.18 16.23 23.57
CA GLU A 151 -14.94 16.28 25.01
C GLU A 151 -14.02 15.12 25.42
N ILE A 152 -12.95 15.44 26.15
CA ILE A 152 -11.96 14.47 26.61
C ILE A 152 -12.14 14.30 28.12
N THR A 153 -12.47 13.08 28.55
CA THR A 153 -12.50 12.70 29.96
C THR A 153 -11.33 11.78 30.26
N GLU A 154 -10.44 12.22 31.15
CA GLU A 154 -9.36 11.39 31.65
C GLU A 154 -9.82 10.65 32.92
N HIS A 155 -9.71 9.32 32.89
CA HIS A 155 -9.93 8.50 34.08
C HIS A 155 -8.58 8.20 34.74
N GLN A 156 -8.43 8.58 36.00
CA GLN A 156 -7.25 8.26 36.80
C GLN A 156 -7.58 7.20 37.84
N ALA A 157 -6.77 6.16 37.92
CA ALA A 157 -6.89 5.11 38.93
C ALA A 157 -5.66 5.13 39.84
N GLU A 158 -5.89 5.27 41.15
CA GLU A 158 -4.80 5.21 42.13
C GLU A 158 -4.17 3.81 42.18
N ILE A 159 -2.86 3.79 42.47
CA ILE A 159 -2.12 2.57 42.78
C ILE A 159 -1.46 2.77 44.14
N LYS A 160 -1.79 1.92 45.11
CA LYS A 160 -1.25 1.99 46.48
C LYS A 160 -0.63 0.66 46.87
N GLU A 161 0.50 0.71 47.55
CA GLU A 161 1.15 -0.47 48.12
C GLU A 161 0.74 -0.63 49.58
N CYS A 162 0.34 -1.85 49.96
CA CYS A 162 0.00 -2.17 51.33
C CYS A 162 1.28 -2.23 52.18
N LEU A 163 1.40 -1.36 53.19
CA LEU A 163 2.57 -1.31 54.08
C LEU A 163 2.78 -2.59 54.91
N PHE A 164 1.77 -3.45 55.03
CA PHE A 164 1.84 -4.68 55.84
C PHE A 164 2.28 -5.91 55.05
N CYS A 165 1.91 -6.03 53.77
CA CYS A 165 2.19 -7.21 52.96
C CYS A 165 2.86 -6.92 51.61
N GLY A 166 3.12 -5.65 51.28
CA GLY A 166 3.71 -5.22 50.01
C GLY A 166 2.76 -5.38 48.80
N HIS A 167 1.50 -5.76 49.00
CA HIS A 167 0.56 -5.98 47.89
C HIS A 167 0.17 -4.66 47.22
N LYS A 168 0.22 -4.62 45.88
CA LYS A 168 -0.19 -3.46 45.08
C LYS A 168 -1.68 -3.53 44.77
N ASN A 169 -2.42 -2.54 45.25
CA ASN A 169 -3.84 -2.36 45.01
C ASN A 169 -4.03 -1.28 43.94
N LYS A 170 -4.86 -1.55 42.93
CA LYS A 170 -5.19 -0.61 41.86
C LYS A 170 -6.68 -0.31 41.83
N GLY A 171 -7.04 0.97 41.69
CA GLY A 171 -8.41 1.40 41.46
C GLY A 171 -8.99 0.79 40.17
N LYS A 172 -10.27 0.40 40.21
CA LYS A 172 -10.95 -0.15 39.03
C LYS A 172 -11.46 0.99 38.15
N PHE A 173 -11.23 0.88 36.84
CA PHE A 173 -11.84 1.79 35.88
C PHE A 173 -13.35 1.51 35.73
N PRO A 174 -14.16 2.50 35.35
CA PRO A 174 -15.55 2.30 34.97
C PRO A 174 -15.69 1.32 33.80
N GLU A 175 -16.87 0.72 33.68
CA GLU A 175 -17.18 -0.19 32.57
C GLU A 175 -17.02 0.51 31.22
N GLY A 176 -16.35 -0.17 30.28
CA GLY A 176 -16.10 0.35 28.94
C GLY A 176 -14.90 1.30 28.83
N VAL A 177 -14.09 1.48 29.88
CA VAL A 177 -12.80 2.21 29.84
C VAL A 177 -11.65 1.20 29.91
N ASP A 178 -11.41 0.51 28.79
CA ASP A 178 -10.52 -0.65 28.75
C ASP A 178 -9.16 -0.34 28.13
N GLN A 179 -9.07 0.73 27.34
CA GLN A 179 -7.87 1.13 26.61
C GLN A 179 -7.26 2.41 27.17
N PRO A 180 -5.93 2.61 27.07
CA PRO A 180 -5.27 3.86 27.47
C PRO A 180 -5.85 5.10 26.77
N VAL A 181 -6.27 4.95 25.51
CA VAL A 181 -6.97 5.97 24.72
C VAL A 181 -8.02 5.27 23.87
N GLN A 182 -9.26 5.78 23.86
CA GLN A 182 -10.35 5.20 23.08
C GLN A 182 -11.43 6.24 22.76
N TYR A 183 -12.12 6.06 21.63
CA TYR A 183 -13.30 6.85 21.31
C TYR A 183 -14.47 6.49 22.24
N GLY A 184 -15.18 7.51 22.72
CA GLY A 184 -16.43 7.36 23.46
C GLY A 184 -17.57 6.81 22.60
N GLU A 185 -18.64 6.37 23.26
CA GLU A 185 -19.77 5.69 22.60
C GLU A 185 -20.47 6.56 21.55
N ASN A 186 -20.64 7.86 21.82
CA ASN A 186 -21.28 8.78 20.89
C ASN A 186 -20.54 8.89 19.56
N ILE A 187 -19.20 9.00 19.60
CA ILE A 187 -18.38 9.06 18.38
C ILE A 187 -18.50 7.75 17.60
N ARG A 188 -18.46 6.60 18.29
CA ARG A 188 -18.63 5.29 17.64
C ARG A 188 -20.00 5.18 16.97
N ARG A 189 -21.07 5.58 17.65
CA ARG A 189 -22.45 5.57 17.11
C ARG A 189 -22.58 6.45 15.87
N LEU A 190 -22.04 7.67 15.92
CA LEU A 190 -22.04 8.59 14.78
C LEU A 190 -21.25 8.01 13.60
N ALA A 191 -20.07 7.44 13.84
CA ALA A 191 -19.26 6.82 12.80
C ALA A 191 -19.99 5.67 12.10
N VAL A 192 -20.67 4.79 12.86
CA VAL A 192 -21.48 3.71 12.28
C VAL A 192 -22.67 4.27 11.49
N TYR A 193 -23.37 5.26 12.04
CA TYR A 193 -24.52 5.87 11.39
C TYR A 193 -24.14 6.51 10.05
N PHE A 194 -23.07 7.31 10.01
CA PHE A 194 -22.63 7.96 8.78
C PHE A 194 -22.11 6.99 7.73
N ASN A 195 -21.39 5.94 8.14
CA ASN A 195 -20.92 4.91 7.21
C ASN A 195 -22.10 4.19 6.52
N ARG A 196 -23.19 3.94 7.25
CA ARG A 196 -24.33 3.16 6.74
C ARG A 196 -25.39 3.98 6.01
N HIS A 197 -25.57 5.25 6.37
CA HIS A 197 -26.75 6.02 5.98
C HIS A 197 -26.48 7.34 5.25
N VAL A 198 -25.21 7.79 5.16
CA VAL A 198 -24.85 9.08 4.51
C VAL A 198 -24.11 8.88 3.18
N ALA A 199 -24.09 7.66 2.63
CA ALA A 199 -23.64 7.46 1.25
C ALA A 199 -24.66 8.07 0.28
N ASN A 200 -24.26 9.16 -0.39
CA ASN A 200 -24.97 9.76 -1.52
C ASN A 200 -25.05 8.79 -2.71
#